data_AF-A0A2E6YZS0-F1
#
_entry.id   AF-A0A2E6YZS0-F1
#
_cell.length_a   1.000
_cell.length_b   1.000
_cell.length_c   1.000
_cell.angle_alpha   90.00
_cell.angle_beta   90.00
_cell.angle_gamma   90.00
#
_symmetry.space_group_name_H-M   'P 1'
#
loop_
_entity.id
_entity.type
_entity.pdbx_description
1 polymer ?
#
loop_
_entity_poly.entity_id
_entity_poly.type
_entity_poly.pdbx_seq_one_letter_code
_entity_poly.pdbx_strand_id
1 'polypeptide(L)'
;MNKILISATFFLIILGCSNESPKDNQLEIISNTEKIITFEDIKSIGFKKNRTYDVSGLSGATGAWYGFWGETRSETKDYEIRIYKSHSDAVSLGKKLAEEVTGDDAIITKEATWKEGIKDRRQVGGGRTKGTLELQATGIFPKYGNYVIYGNIILLCEGQEEIALESCWKLINTLNGSK
;
A
#
# COMPACT_ATOMS: atom_id res chain seq x y z
N MET A 1 81.14 -19.05 -8.02
CA MET A 1 80.31 -17.89 -7.60
C MET A 1 79.10 -17.79 -8.51
N ASN A 2 78.03 -18.53 -8.22
CA ASN A 2 76.75 -18.36 -8.91
C ASN A 2 75.67 -18.19 -7.83
N LYS A 3 75.11 -16.98 -7.73
CA LYS A 3 73.97 -16.66 -6.85
C LYS A 3 72.70 -17.05 -7.60
N ILE A 4 71.98 -18.06 -7.11
CA ILE A 4 70.66 -18.42 -7.64
C ILE A 4 69.63 -17.59 -6.87
N LEU A 5 68.97 -16.67 -7.58
CA LEU A 5 67.82 -15.90 -7.09
C LEU A 5 66.67 -16.86 -6.76
N ILE A 6 66.24 -16.89 -5.50
CA ILE A 6 64.96 -17.50 -5.11
C ILE A 6 63.87 -16.48 -5.43
N SER A 7 63.08 -16.78 -6.47
CA SER A 7 61.87 -16.06 -6.83
C SER A 7 60.79 -16.34 -5.77
N ALA A 8 60.40 -15.31 -5.02
CA ALA A 8 59.33 -15.39 -4.04
C ALA A 8 57.98 -15.24 -4.75
N THR A 9 57.30 -16.37 -4.98
CA THR A 9 55.93 -16.39 -5.50
C THR A 9 54.97 -15.92 -4.41
N PHE A 10 54.50 -14.69 -4.53
CA PHE A 10 53.52 -14.06 -3.64
C PHE A 10 52.12 -14.61 -3.99
N PHE A 11 51.63 -15.58 -3.21
CA PHE A 11 50.27 -16.12 -3.35
C PHE A 11 49.28 -15.16 -2.66
N LEU A 12 48.66 -14.27 -3.43
CA LEU A 12 47.54 -13.44 -2.95
C LEU A 12 46.31 -14.34 -2.77
N ILE A 13 45.98 -14.63 -1.51
CA ILE A 13 44.68 -15.19 -1.14
C ILE A 13 43.68 -14.03 -1.16
N ILE A 14 42.90 -13.94 -2.25
CA ILE A 14 41.72 -13.08 -2.30
C ILE A 14 40.62 -13.69 -1.44
N LEU A 15 40.47 -13.17 -0.20
CA LEU A 15 39.27 -13.37 0.61
C LEU A 15 38.12 -12.63 -0.07
N GLY A 16 37.33 -13.36 -0.85
CA GLY A 16 36.06 -12.87 -1.37
C GLY A 16 35.03 -12.82 -0.24
N CYS A 17 34.73 -11.61 0.25
CA CYS A 17 33.52 -11.38 1.03
C CYS A 17 32.32 -11.58 0.10
N SER A 18 31.59 -12.67 0.32
CA SER A 18 30.21 -12.79 -0.17
C SER A 18 29.39 -11.77 0.60
N ASN A 19 29.16 -10.60 0.00
CA ASN A 19 28.08 -9.73 0.43
C ASN A 19 26.78 -10.44 0.07
N GLU A 20 26.25 -11.25 0.99
CA GLU A 20 24.81 -11.52 1.00
C GLU A 20 24.14 -10.16 1.13
N SER A 21 23.57 -9.69 0.03
CA SER A 21 22.66 -8.56 0.02
C SER A 21 21.52 -8.93 0.97
N PRO A 22 21.11 -8.03 1.89
CA PRO A 22 19.86 -8.24 2.62
C PRO A 22 18.77 -8.51 1.58
N LYS A 23 18.00 -9.58 1.74
CA LYS A 23 16.77 -9.76 0.97
C LYS A 23 15.90 -8.54 1.26
N ASP A 24 15.85 -7.63 0.30
CA ASP A 24 14.92 -6.51 0.32
C ASP A 24 13.52 -7.13 0.27
N ASN A 25 12.85 -7.21 1.42
CA ASN A 25 11.48 -7.69 1.52
C ASN A 25 10.58 -6.57 0.97
N GLN A 26 10.63 -6.38 -0.34
CA GLN A 26 9.82 -5.39 -1.04
C GLN A 26 8.34 -5.72 -0.82
N LEU A 27 7.58 -4.75 -0.29
CA LEU A 27 6.16 -4.92 -0.05
C LEU A 27 5.42 -5.12 -1.38
N GLU A 28 4.55 -6.13 -1.44
CA GLU A 28 3.81 -6.46 -2.66
C GLU A 28 2.48 -5.67 -2.73
N ILE A 29 2.14 -5.15 -3.92
CA ILE A 29 0.82 -4.53 -4.18
C ILE A 29 -0.26 -5.61 -4.29
N ILE A 30 0.07 -6.77 -4.84
CA ILE A 30 -0.86 -7.90 -5.00
C ILE A 30 -0.22 -9.10 -4.31
N SER A 31 -0.78 -9.52 -3.19
CA SER A 31 -0.27 -10.68 -2.48
C SER A 31 -0.75 -11.98 -3.12
N ASN A 32 0.07 -13.03 -3.06
CA ASN A 32 -0.30 -14.35 -3.54
C ASN A 32 -1.01 -15.16 -2.42
N THR A 33 -2.26 -14.81 -2.12
CA THR A 33 -3.05 -15.52 -1.10
C THR A 33 -4.53 -15.60 -1.46
N GLU A 34 -5.16 -16.74 -1.17
CA GLU A 34 -6.59 -16.98 -1.41
C GLU A 34 -7.45 -16.78 -0.16
N LYS A 35 -6.94 -16.05 0.85
CA LYS A 35 -7.67 -15.79 2.09
C LYS A 35 -8.99 -15.06 1.81
N ILE A 36 -10.07 -15.57 2.40
CA ILE A 36 -11.35 -14.90 2.46
C ILE A 36 -11.42 -14.16 3.80
N ILE A 37 -11.55 -12.85 3.70
CA ILE A 37 -11.59 -11.89 4.79
C ILE A 37 -12.97 -11.22 4.76
N THR A 38 -13.59 -11.18 5.92
CA THR A 38 -14.85 -10.51 6.15
C THR A 38 -14.62 -9.13 6.76
N PHE A 39 -15.64 -8.28 6.73
CA PHE A 39 -15.57 -7.00 7.41
C PHE A 39 -15.44 -7.15 8.93
N GLU A 40 -15.97 -8.24 9.51
CA GLU A 40 -15.84 -8.52 10.94
C GLU A 40 -14.40 -8.90 11.33
N ASP A 41 -13.66 -9.59 10.46
CA ASP A 41 -12.22 -9.83 10.68
C ASP A 41 -11.41 -8.53 10.72
N ILE A 42 -11.81 -7.53 9.92
CA ILE A 42 -11.15 -6.22 9.92
C ILE A 42 -11.56 -5.42 11.16
N LYS A 43 -12.81 -5.50 11.61
CA LYS A 43 -13.26 -4.88 12.86
C LYS A 43 -12.60 -5.49 14.09
N SER A 44 -12.32 -6.79 14.09
CA SER A 44 -11.74 -7.48 15.26
C SER A 44 -10.34 -6.96 15.60
N ILE A 45 -9.59 -6.46 14.61
CA ILE A 45 -8.29 -5.80 14.82
C ILE A 45 -8.40 -4.32 15.24
N GLY A 46 -9.60 -3.84 15.53
CA GLY A 46 -9.85 -2.47 16.01
C GLY A 46 -10.15 -1.45 14.92
N PHE A 47 -10.43 -1.88 13.69
CA PHE A 47 -10.83 -0.97 12.62
C PHE A 47 -12.13 -0.25 12.96
N LYS A 48 -12.13 1.08 12.85
CA LYS A 48 -13.30 1.92 13.15
C LYS A 48 -13.97 2.36 11.86
N LYS A 49 -15.14 1.78 11.58
CA LYS A 49 -16.00 2.17 10.46
C LYS A 49 -16.51 3.59 10.64
N ASN A 50 -16.36 4.42 9.61
CA ASN A 50 -17.00 5.73 9.52
C ASN A 50 -18.19 5.71 8.54
N ARG A 51 -17.98 5.23 7.31
CA ARG A 51 -19.02 5.16 6.27
C ARG A 51 -19.15 3.76 5.67
N THR A 52 -20.36 3.43 5.24
CA THR A 52 -20.66 2.29 4.36
C THR A 52 -21.04 2.85 3.00
N TYR A 53 -20.39 2.36 1.95
CA TYR A 53 -20.60 2.82 0.58
C TYR A 53 -21.63 1.95 -0.14
N ASP A 54 -22.38 2.57 -1.06
CA ASP A 54 -23.14 1.83 -2.07
C ASP A 54 -22.20 1.24 -3.14
N VAL A 55 -22.23 -0.08 -3.28
CA VAL A 55 -21.37 -0.83 -4.21
C VAL A 55 -22.01 -1.05 -5.58
N SER A 56 -23.22 -0.53 -5.83
CA SER A 56 -23.92 -0.69 -7.12
C SER A 56 -23.08 -0.31 -8.35
N GLY A 57 -22.17 0.66 -8.21
CA GLY A 57 -21.22 1.07 -9.26
C GLY A 57 -19.79 0.54 -9.10
N LEU A 58 -19.52 -0.30 -8.10
CA LEU A 58 -18.21 -0.91 -7.84
C LEU A 58 -18.24 -2.37 -8.28
N SER A 59 -17.83 -2.61 -9.52
CA SER A 59 -17.96 -3.92 -10.18
C SER A 59 -17.43 -5.08 -9.33
N GLY A 60 -18.32 -6.05 -9.01
CA GLY A 60 -17.96 -7.29 -8.31
C GLY A 60 -17.76 -7.16 -6.80
N ALA A 61 -17.82 -5.96 -6.24
CA ALA A 61 -17.67 -5.78 -4.79
C ALA A 61 -18.92 -6.23 -4.04
N THR A 62 -18.72 -6.93 -2.94
CA THR A 62 -19.78 -7.38 -2.02
C THR A 62 -19.94 -6.44 -0.83
N GLY A 63 -19.00 -5.52 -0.64
CA GLY A 63 -19.10 -4.45 0.35
C GLY A 63 -17.93 -3.48 0.26
N ALA A 64 -18.16 -2.23 0.66
CA ALA A 64 -17.11 -1.23 0.73
C ALA A 64 -17.33 -0.24 1.89
N TRP A 65 -16.24 0.15 2.54
CA TRP A 65 -16.27 0.97 3.75
C TRP A 65 -15.14 1.98 3.77
N TYR A 66 -15.44 3.15 4.32
CA TYR A 66 -14.43 4.10 4.78
C TYR A 66 -14.34 4.06 6.29
N GLY A 67 -13.12 4.13 6.80
CA GLY A 67 -12.84 4.15 8.22
C GLY A 67 -11.37 4.37 8.48
N PHE A 68 -10.97 4.10 9.72
CA PHE A 68 -9.64 4.39 10.18
C PHE A 68 -9.13 3.33 11.14
N TRP A 69 -7.82 3.13 11.13
CA TRP A 69 -7.13 2.18 11.99
C TRP A 69 -5.68 2.60 12.23
N GLY A 70 -5.15 2.21 13.38
CA GLY A 70 -3.73 2.34 13.73
C GLY A 70 -3.47 1.65 15.07
N GLU A 71 -2.25 1.18 15.28
CA GLU A 71 -1.82 0.58 16.55
C GLU A 71 -1.93 1.58 17.70
N THR A 72 -1.64 2.85 17.40
CA THR A 72 -1.81 3.98 18.31
C THR A 72 -2.71 5.07 17.71
N ARG A 73 -3.18 5.98 18.56
CA ARG A 73 -3.98 7.15 18.13
C ARG A 73 -3.20 8.09 17.20
N SER A 74 -1.89 8.23 17.41
CA SER A 74 -1.02 9.10 16.61
C SER A 74 -0.68 8.50 15.24
N GLU A 75 -0.77 7.18 15.11
CA GLU A 75 -0.49 6.45 13.87
C GLU A 75 -1.76 6.05 13.13
N THR A 76 -2.92 6.53 13.58
CA THR A 76 -4.19 6.25 12.93
C THR A 76 -4.18 6.80 11.51
N LYS A 77 -4.50 5.93 10.57
CA LYS A 77 -4.63 6.22 9.14
C LYS A 77 -6.03 5.94 8.66
N ASP A 78 -6.42 6.66 7.64
CA ASP A 78 -7.65 6.44 6.90
C ASP A 78 -7.47 5.31 5.87
N TYR A 79 -8.52 4.52 5.70
CA TYR A 79 -8.57 3.45 4.71
C TYR A 79 -9.92 3.41 4.01
N GLU A 80 -9.88 3.03 2.74
CA GLU A 80 -11.05 2.50 2.04
C GLU A 80 -10.85 1.00 1.83
N ILE A 81 -11.80 0.21 2.34
CA ILE A 81 -11.81 -1.25 2.24
C ILE A 81 -12.86 -1.62 1.20
N ARG A 82 -12.49 -2.47 0.25
CA ARG A 82 -13.39 -3.10 -0.72
C ARG A 82 -13.29 -4.60 -0.59
N ILE A 83 -14.41 -5.29 -0.41
CA ILE A 83 -14.47 -6.74 -0.28
C ILE A 83 -15.06 -7.33 -1.57
N TYR A 84 -14.43 -8.38 -2.06
CA TYR A 84 -14.86 -9.19 -3.19
C TYR A 84 -15.12 -10.62 -2.75
N LYS A 85 -15.69 -11.44 -3.63
CA LYS A 85 -15.97 -12.84 -3.33
C LYS A 85 -14.70 -13.70 -3.25
N SER A 86 -13.65 -13.35 -4.00
CA SER A 86 -12.39 -14.10 -4.06
C SER A 86 -11.21 -13.17 -4.37
N HIS A 87 -9.99 -13.69 -4.24
CA HIS A 87 -8.79 -12.99 -4.68
C HIS A 87 -8.81 -12.71 -6.19
N SER A 88 -9.18 -13.71 -6.98
CA SER A 88 -9.33 -13.56 -8.44
C SER A 88 -10.31 -12.44 -8.82
N ASP A 89 -11.43 -12.31 -8.10
CA ASP A 89 -12.41 -11.24 -8.34
C ASP A 89 -11.85 -9.87 -7.94
N ALA A 90 -11.14 -9.78 -6.81
CA ALA A 90 -10.47 -8.54 -6.39
C ALA A 90 -9.46 -8.06 -7.46
N VAL A 91 -8.65 -8.98 -7.98
CA VAL A 91 -7.67 -8.68 -9.04
C VAL A 91 -8.35 -8.31 -10.36
N SER A 92 -9.30 -9.12 -10.83
CA SER A 92 -9.86 -8.97 -12.18
C SER A 92 -10.89 -7.84 -12.30
N LEU A 93 -11.68 -7.60 -11.24
CA LEU A 93 -12.77 -6.63 -11.26
C LEU A 93 -12.43 -5.35 -10.51
N GLY A 94 -11.65 -5.46 -9.43
CA GLY A 94 -11.41 -4.35 -8.51
C GLY A 94 -10.13 -3.55 -8.77
N LYS A 95 -9.08 -4.19 -9.29
CA LYS A 95 -7.75 -3.58 -9.44
C LYS A 95 -7.78 -2.24 -10.17
N LYS A 96 -8.35 -2.19 -11.39
CA LYS A 96 -8.38 -0.97 -12.20
C LYS A 96 -9.12 0.18 -11.51
N LEU A 97 -10.18 -0.13 -10.78
CA LEU A 97 -10.95 0.87 -10.02
C LEU A 97 -10.21 1.34 -8.77
N ALA A 98 -9.26 0.57 -8.25
CA ALA A 98 -8.39 1.00 -7.16
C ALA A 98 -7.27 1.90 -7.70
N GLU A 99 -6.58 1.44 -8.75
CA GLU A 99 -5.55 2.20 -9.47
C GLU A 99 -6.04 3.59 -9.88
N GLU A 100 -7.26 3.70 -10.42
CA GLU A 100 -7.86 4.97 -10.86
C GLU A 100 -7.87 6.05 -9.76
N VAL A 101 -8.00 5.66 -8.48
CA VAL A 101 -8.25 6.58 -7.37
C VAL A 101 -7.15 6.58 -6.31
N THR A 102 -6.00 6.02 -6.62
CA THR A 102 -4.80 6.03 -5.76
C THR A 102 -3.59 6.57 -6.51
N GLY A 103 -2.64 7.15 -5.78
CA GLY A 103 -1.43 7.72 -6.35
C GLY A 103 -1.55 9.21 -6.65
N ASP A 104 -0.44 9.78 -7.11
CA ASP A 104 -0.30 11.21 -7.42
C ASP A 104 -1.26 11.68 -8.51
N ASP A 105 -1.60 10.80 -9.46
CA ASP A 105 -2.47 11.06 -10.61
C ASP A 105 -3.92 10.57 -10.42
N ALA A 106 -4.29 10.20 -9.18
CA ALA A 106 -5.61 9.69 -8.86
C ALA A 106 -6.76 10.63 -9.28
N ILE A 107 -7.78 10.04 -9.91
CA ILE A 107 -9.02 10.72 -10.29
C ILE A 107 -9.94 10.82 -9.06
N ILE A 108 -9.77 11.88 -8.29
CA ILE A 108 -10.57 12.16 -7.09
C ILE A 108 -11.76 13.08 -7.36
N THR A 109 -12.16 13.24 -8.62
CA THR A 109 -13.22 14.16 -9.07
C THR A 109 -14.42 13.40 -9.65
N LYS A 110 -15.41 14.09 -10.23
CA LYS A 110 -16.66 13.45 -10.71
C LYS A 110 -16.45 12.57 -11.95
N GLU A 111 -15.27 12.65 -12.53
CA GLU A 111 -14.75 11.91 -13.67
C GLU A 111 -14.37 10.46 -13.30
N ALA A 112 -14.25 10.14 -12.00
CA ALA A 112 -14.02 8.77 -11.55
C ALA A 112 -15.13 7.84 -12.02
N THR A 113 -14.75 6.62 -12.41
CA THR A 113 -15.67 5.58 -12.87
C THR A 113 -16.69 5.24 -11.77
N TRP A 114 -16.22 5.09 -10.54
CA TRP A 114 -17.08 4.88 -9.37
C TRP A 114 -17.11 6.10 -8.44
N LYS A 115 -18.27 6.76 -8.42
CA LYS A 115 -18.43 8.10 -7.80
C LYS A 115 -18.69 8.08 -6.30
N GLU A 116 -19.17 6.97 -5.76
CA GLU A 116 -19.37 6.84 -4.32
C GLU A 116 -18.01 6.90 -3.61
N GLY A 117 -17.93 7.60 -2.48
CA GLY A 117 -16.68 7.81 -1.73
C GLY A 117 -15.74 8.90 -2.25
N ILE A 118 -16.04 9.58 -3.37
CA ILE A 118 -15.19 10.66 -3.95
C ILE A 118 -14.76 11.70 -2.90
N LYS A 119 -15.64 12.09 -1.98
CA LYS A 119 -15.33 13.11 -0.97
C LYS A 119 -14.33 12.61 0.08
N ASP A 120 -14.41 11.33 0.42
CA ASP A 120 -13.59 10.71 1.45
C ASP A 120 -12.18 10.36 0.92
N ARG A 121 -12.01 10.22 -0.41
CA ARG A 121 -10.73 10.02 -1.12
C ARG A 121 -9.87 11.28 -1.28
N ARG A 122 -10.36 12.42 -0.80
CA ARG A 122 -9.68 13.73 -0.90
C ARG A 122 -9.10 14.13 0.45
N GLN A 123 -8.03 14.89 0.43
CA GLN A 123 -7.52 15.61 1.58
C GLN A 123 -7.17 17.06 1.22
N VAL A 124 -7.33 17.97 2.18
CA VAL A 124 -6.93 19.37 2.04
C VAL A 124 -5.58 19.55 2.72
N GLY A 125 -4.61 20.09 2.00
CA GLY A 125 -3.26 20.32 2.51
C GLY A 125 -2.62 21.57 1.93
N GLY A 126 -1.55 22.06 2.58
CA GLY A 126 -0.67 23.06 1.98
C GLY A 126 0.10 22.43 0.83
N GLY A 127 0.02 23.02 -0.36
CA GLY A 127 0.56 22.46 -1.58
C GLY A 127 2.06 22.24 -1.53
N ARG A 128 2.48 21.06 -1.99
CA ARG A 128 3.84 20.83 -2.48
C ARG A 128 3.71 20.63 -3.97
N THR A 129 4.04 21.65 -4.75
CA THR A 129 4.35 21.45 -6.17
C THR A 129 5.59 20.56 -6.23
N LYS A 130 5.63 19.56 -7.12
CA LYS A 130 6.82 18.72 -7.34
C LYS A 130 8.06 19.60 -7.46
N GLY A 131 8.96 19.51 -6.48
CA GLY A 131 10.26 20.19 -6.50
C GLY A 131 10.33 21.64 -6.01
N THR A 132 9.25 22.28 -5.54
CA THR A 132 9.36 23.65 -4.98
C THR A 132 8.80 23.75 -3.56
N LEU A 133 9.56 24.45 -2.71
CA LEU A 133 9.25 24.74 -1.32
C LEU A 133 8.34 25.99 -1.22
N GLU A 134 7.33 26.10 -2.09
CA GLU A 134 6.38 27.21 -2.05
C GLU A 134 5.22 26.88 -1.12
N LEU A 135 5.36 27.31 0.12
CA LEU A 135 4.25 27.51 1.05
C LEU A 135 3.31 28.58 0.50
N GLN A 136 2.29 28.25 -0.32
CA GLN A 136 1.25 29.25 -0.62
C GLN A 136 -0.12 28.84 -1.20
N ALA A 137 -0.46 27.57 -1.43
CA ALA A 137 -1.83 27.23 -1.83
C ALA A 137 -2.39 26.05 -1.04
N THR A 138 -3.55 26.22 -0.39
CA THR A 138 -4.34 25.08 0.09
C THR A 138 -4.93 24.39 -1.13
N GLY A 139 -4.59 23.12 -1.33
CA GLY A 139 -5.03 22.31 -2.48
C GLY A 139 -5.85 21.11 -2.03
N ILE A 140 -6.57 20.52 -2.98
CA ILE A 140 -7.23 19.22 -2.81
C ILE A 140 -6.31 18.18 -3.45
N PHE A 141 -5.90 17.19 -2.67
CA PHE A 141 -5.00 16.12 -3.11
C PHE A 141 -5.63 14.74 -2.89
N PRO A 142 -5.16 13.71 -3.59
CA PRO A 142 -5.49 12.34 -3.29
C PRO A 142 -5.11 12.01 -1.84
N LYS A 143 -6.02 11.36 -1.12
CA LYS A 143 -5.77 10.88 0.23
C LYS A 143 -4.94 9.60 0.23
N TYR A 144 -5.25 8.72 -0.72
CA TYR A 144 -4.69 7.38 -0.80
C TYR A 144 -3.54 7.36 -1.80
N GLY A 145 -2.32 7.20 -1.31
CA GLY A 145 -1.13 7.13 -2.16
C GLY A 145 -0.94 5.77 -2.82
N ASN A 146 -1.49 4.70 -2.24
CA ASN A 146 -1.34 3.36 -2.78
C ASN A 146 -2.49 2.45 -2.35
N TYR A 147 -2.54 1.25 -2.90
CA TYR A 147 -3.46 0.19 -2.51
C TYR A 147 -2.75 -1.16 -2.41
N VAL A 148 -3.37 -2.10 -1.70
CA VAL A 148 -2.97 -3.51 -1.68
C VAL A 148 -4.17 -4.40 -1.93
N ILE A 149 -3.99 -5.41 -2.78
CA ILE A 149 -4.90 -6.54 -2.92
C ILE A 149 -4.36 -7.67 -2.04
N TYR A 150 -5.11 -8.03 -1.00
CA TYR A 150 -4.75 -9.10 -0.07
C TYR A 150 -5.90 -10.09 0.07
N GLY A 151 -5.75 -11.31 -0.43
CA GLY A 151 -6.88 -12.23 -0.49
C GLY A 151 -8.00 -11.63 -1.33
N ASN A 152 -9.23 -11.71 -0.81
CA ASN A 152 -10.42 -11.13 -1.45
C ASN A 152 -10.67 -9.64 -1.16
N ILE A 153 -9.73 -8.92 -0.52
CA ILE A 153 -9.91 -7.50 -0.19
C ILE A 153 -8.96 -6.60 -0.97
N ILE A 154 -9.41 -5.38 -1.21
CA ILE A 154 -8.57 -4.26 -1.65
C ILE A 154 -8.59 -3.18 -0.57
N LEU A 155 -7.41 -2.78 -0.13
CA LEU A 155 -7.18 -1.71 0.82
C LEU A 155 -6.57 -0.52 0.11
N LEU A 156 -7.23 0.63 0.12
CA LEU A 156 -6.63 1.91 -0.27
C LEU A 156 -6.16 2.59 1.00
N CYS A 157 -4.90 3.02 1.05
CA CYS A 157 -4.23 3.39 2.30
C CYS A 157 -3.74 4.84 2.26
N GLU A 158 -4.05 5.58 3.32
CA GLU A 158 -3.65 6.98 3.45
C GLU A 158 -2.13 7.11 3.47
N GLY A 159 -1.61 8.08 2.75
CA GLY A 159 -0.20 8.42 2.72
C GLY A 159 0.23 8.92 1.35
N GLN A 160 1.49 9.34 1.24
CA GLN A 160 2.14 9.50 -0.05
C GLN A 160 2.40 8.13 -0.68
N GLU A 161 2.63 8.07 -1.99
CA GLU A 161 2.85 6.82 -2.72
C GLU A 161 3.88 5.91 -2.05
N GLU A 162 4.96 6.51 -1.54
CA GLU A 162 6.11 5.81 -0.94
C GLU A 162 5.78 5.15 0.41
N ILE A 163 4.83 5.70 1.18
CA ILE A 163 4.53 5.27 2.56
C ILE A 163 3.13 4.65 2.72
N ALA A 164 2.23 4.86 1.76
CA ALA A 164 0.88 4.31 1.79
C ALA A 164 0.91 2.77 1.76
N LEU A 165 1.85 2.18 1.00
CA LEU A 165 2.02 0.74 0.93
C LEU A 165 2.42 0.13 2.28
N GLU A 166 3.31 0.79 3.03
CA GLU A 166 3.66 0.39 4.40
C GLU A 166 2.44 0.44 5.33
N SER A 167 1.59 1.46 5.18
CA SER A 167 0.38 1.60 5.99
C SER A 167 -0.60 0.45 5.74
N CYS A 168 -0.78 0.04 4.47
CA CYS A 168 -1.56 -1.17 4.14
C CYS A 168 -0.99 -2.41 4.84
N TRP A 169 0.32 -2.63 4.73
CA TRP A 169 0.97 -3.83 5.24
C TRP A 169 1.01 -3.89 6.76
N LYS A 170 1.05 -2.76 7.46
CA LYS A 170 0.84 -2.72 8.93
C LYS A 170 -0.52 -3.31 9.31
N LEU A 171 -1.60 -2.84 8.68
CA LEU A 171 -2.95 -3.36 8.92
C LEU A 171 -3.04 -4.86 8.58
N ILE A 172 -2.52 -5.28 7.43
CA ILE A 172 -2.51 -6.68 7.00
C ILE A 172 -1.73 -7.57 7.98
N ASN A 173 -0.59 -7.10 8.50
CA ASN A 173 0.21 -7.85 9.46
C ASN A 173 -0.54 -8.03 10.78
N THR A 174 -1.23 -7.00 11.27
CA THR A 174 -2.12 -7.14 12.44
C THR A 174 -3.27 -8.12 12.19
N LEU A 175 -3.88 -8.07 11.00
CA LEU A 175 -4.92 -9.01 10.58
C LEU A 175 -4.44 -10.47 10.59
N ASN A 176 -3.18 -10.69 10.22
CA ASN A 176 -2.58 -12.03 10.23
C ASN A 176 -2.15 -12.50 11.61
N GLY A 177 -1.76 -11.58 12.50
CA GLY A 177 -1.35 -11.89 13.88
C GLY A 177 -2.52 -12.06 14.86
N SER A 178 -3.73 -11.68 14.48
CA SER A 178 -4.94 -11.76 15.33
C SER A 178 -5.71 -13.09 15.18
N LYS A 179 -5.11 -14.09 14.52
CA LYS A 179 -5.66 -15.44 14.34
C LYS A 179 -5.08 -16.44 15.32
#